data_AF-A0A3D1M6K9-F1
#
_entry.id   AF-A0A3D1M6K9-F1
#
_cell.length_a   1.000
_cell.length_b   1.000
_cell.length_c   1.000
_cell.angle_alpha   90.00
_cell.angle_beta   90.00
_cell.angle_gamma   90.00
#
_symmetry.space_group_name_H-M   'P 1'
#
loop_
_entity.id
_entity.type
_entity.pdbx_description
1 polymer ?
#
loop_
_entity_poly.entity_id
_entity_poly.type
_entity_poly.pdbx_seq_one_letter_code
_entity_poly.pdbx_strand_id
1 'polypeptide(L)'
;MQFNESQQRAVQHRDGPMMVLAGPGSGKTAVVTGRTCRLIEDGISPSSILVVTFTRAAAAEMKERFLRQRGGKSTAVTFGTFHGVFFG
;
A
#
# COMPACT_ATOMS: atom_id res chain seq x y z
N MET A 1 1.55 -10.61 -9.32
CA MET A 1 2.82 -9.88 -9.56
C MET A 1 3.95 -10.71 -9.00
N GLN A 2 5.08 -10.80 -9.71
CA GLN A 2 6.28 -11.46 -9.18
C GLN A 2 7.14 -10.40 -8.48
N PHE A 3 7.44 -10.61 -7.20
CA PHE A 3 8.33 -9.77 -6.40
C PHE A 3 9.71 -10.42 -6.32
N ASN A 4 10.78 -9.63 -6.41
CA ASN A 4 12.12 -10.11 -6.06
C ASN A 4 12.27 -10.29 -4.55
N GLU A 5 13.35 -10.93 -4.09
CA GLU A 5 13.55 -11.25 -2.67
C GLU A 5 13.45 -10.04 -1.74
N SER A 6 14.01 -8.90 -2.12
CA SER A 6 13.96 -7.69 -1.29
C SER A 6 12.56 -7.09 -1.23
N GLN A 7 11.83 -7.11 -2.34
CA GLN A 7 10.42 -6.71 -2.37
C GLN A 7 9.54 -7.68 -1.58
N GLN A 8 9.79 -8.99 -1.67
CA GLN A 8 9.09 -10.01 -0.89
C GLN A 8 9.29 -9.79 0.61
N ARG A 9 10.52 -9.53 1.06
CA ARG A 9 10.79 -9.18 2.48
C ARG A 9 9.97 -7.97 2.92
N ALA A 10 9.92 -6.92 2.11
CA ALA A 10 9.12 -5.73 2.43
C ALA A 10 7.60 -6.00 2.43
N VAL A 11 7.11 -6.85 1.52
CA VAL A 11 5.68 -7.23 1.46
C VAL A 11 5.27 -8.10 2.64
N GLN A 12 6.15 -9.02 3.07
CA GLN A 12 5.89 -9.96 4.17
C GLN A 12 6.11 -9.34 5.56
N HIS A 13 6.73 -8.16 5.65
CA HIS A 13 6.97 -7.48 6.92
C HIS A 13 5.65 -7.09 7.60
N ARG A 14 5.35 -7.78 8.72
CA ARG A 14 4.09 -7.65 9.45
C ARG A 14 4.18 -6.66 10.61
N ASP A 15 5.11 -6.90 11.52
CA ASP A 15 5.12 -6.25 12.84
C ASP A 15 6.26 -5.25 13.00
N GLY A 16 5.99 -4.15 13.72
CA GLY A 16 6.98 -3.12 14.01
C GLY A 16 7.34 -2.21 12.82
N PRO A 17 8.18 -1.19 13.06
CA PRO A 17 8.57 -0.22 12.04
C PRO A 17 9.49 -0.85 10.99
N MET A 18 9.35 -0.41 9.73
CA MET A 18 10.23 -0.80 8.63
C MET A 18 10.48 0.40 7.71
N MET A 19 11.73 0.55 7.25
CA MET A 19 12.14 1.52 6.24
C MET A 19 12.64 0.78 5.00
N VAL A 20 12.10 1.13 3.82
CA VAL A 20 12.51 0.56 2.53
C VAL A 20 13.25 1.62 1.73
N LEU A 21 14.55 1.42 1.50
CA LEU A 21 15.34 2.26 0.60
C LEU A 21 15.10 1.82 -0.85
N ALA A 22 14.64 2.75 -1.69
CA ALA A 22 14.12 2.38 -3.00
C ALA A 22 14.41 3.43 -4.08
N GLY A 23 15.28 3.08 -5.02
CA GLY A 23 15.62 3.90 -6.19
C GLY A 23 14.45 4.08 -7.18
N PRO A 24 14.57 5.02 -8.14
CA PRO A 24 13.61 5.15 -9.24
C PRO A 24 13.39 3.80 -9.95
N GLY A 25 12.15 3.52 -10.37
CA GLY A 25 11.82 2.28 -11.08
C GLY A 25 11.83 0.98 -10.24
N SER A 26 12.20 1.02 -8.95
CA SER A 26 12.35 -0.20 -8.12
C SER A 26 11.04 -0.87 -7.68
N GLY A 27 9.88 -0.38 -8.15
CA GLY A 27 8.58 -0.95 -7.81
C GLY A 27 8.01 -0.54 -6.45
N LYS A 28 8.40 0.62 -5.89
CA LYS A 28 7.86 1.18 -4.61
C LYS A 28 6.36 1.02 -4.45
N THR A 29 5.61 1.47 -5.45
CA THR A 29 4.14 1.42 -5.44
C THR A 29 3.63 -0.01 -5.35
N ALA A 30 4.23 -0.94 -6.11
CA ALA A 30 3.85 -2.35 -6.10
C ALA A 30 4.14 -3.01 -4.74
N VAL A 31 5.24 -2.63 -4.08
CA VAL A 31 5.56 -3.10 -2.72
C VAL A 31 4.52 -2.61 -1.72
N VAL A 32 4.13 -1.33 -1.77
CA VAL A 32 3.13 -0.78 -0.84
C VAL A 32 1.76 -1.43 -1.05
N THR A 33 1.29 -1.57 -2.30
CA THR A 33 0.00 -2.23 -2.58
C THR A 33 0.04 -3.72 -2.22
N GLY A 34 1.14 -4.41 -2.55
CA GLY A 34 1.37 -5.81 -2.19
C GLY A 34 1.37 -6.03 -0.68
N ARG A 35 2.07 -5.18 0.08
CA ARG A 35 2.06 -5.22 1.55
C ARG A 35 0.67 -4.97 2.11
N THR A 36 -0.06 -4.01 1.54
CA THR A 36 -1.45 -3.72 1.94
C THR A 36 -2.33 -4.96 1.76
N CYS A 37 -2.22 -5.66 0.62
CA CYS A 37 -2.93 -6.93 0.41
C CYS A 37 -2.52 -7.98 1.44
N ARG A 38 -1.22 -8.16 1.65
CA ARG A 38 -0.66 -9.16 2.58
C ARG A 38 -1.15 -8.96 4.01
N LEU A 39 -1.17 -7.72 4.51
CA LEU A 39 -1.70 -7.41 5.84
C LEU A 39 -3.17 -7.83 5.99
N ILE A 40 -3.98 -7.63 4.96
CA ILE A 40 -5.38 -8.05 5.03
C ILE A 40 -5.51 -9.57 4.93
N GLU A 41 -4.69 -10.23 4.11
CA GLU A 41 -4.60 -11.71 4.09
C GLU A 41 -4.19 -12.28 5.45
N ASP A 42 -3.37 -11.54 6.21
CA ASP A 42 -2.99 -11.86 7.59
C ASP A 42 -4.06 -11.48 8.63
N GLY A 43 -5.26 -11.09 8.20
CA GLY A 43 -6.42 -10.85 9.07
C GLY A 43 -6.54 -9.42 9.61
N ILE A 44 -5.70 -8.48 9.18
CA ILE A 44 -5.85 -7.08 9.57
C ILE A 44 -7.07 -6.46 8.88
N SER A 45 -7.94 -5.82 9.65
CA SER A 45 -9.11 -5.13 9.09
C SER A 45 -8.66 -4.05 8.09
N PRO A 46 -9.20 -4.02 6.86
CA PRO A 46 -8.92 -2.96 5.89
C PRO A 46 -9.12 -1.55 6.45
N SER A 47 -10.13 -1.35 7.30
CA SER A 47 -10.42 -0.06 7.93
C SER A 47 -9.36 0.42 8.92
N SER A 48 -8.44 -0.47 9.33
CA SER A 48 -7.32 -0.14 10.21
C SER A 48 -6.03 0.15 9.45
N ILE A 49 -6.07 0.19 8.11
CA ILE A 49 -4.89 0.42 7.27
C ILE A 49 -4.98 1.80 6.62
N LEU A 50 -3.95 2.60 6.84
CA LEU A 50 -3.77 3.92 6.24
C LEU A 50 -2.58 3.92 5.28
N VAL A 51 -2.82 4.31 4.03
CA VAL A 51 -1.81 4.51 2.99
C VAL A 51 -1.76 5.99 2.61
N VAL A 52 -0.63 6.65 2.89
CA VAL A 52 -0.43 8.08 2.65
C VAL A 52 0.62 8.32 1.57
N THR A 53 0.38 9.31 0.71
CA THR A 53 1.35 9.81 -0.27
C THR A 53 1.24 11.34 -0.40
N PHE A 54 2.12 11.97 -1.18
CA PHE A 54 2.18 13.43 -1.28
C PHE A 54 1.12 14.03 -2.22
N THR A 55 0.68 13.30 -3.23
CA THR A 55 -0.24 13.85 -4.25
C THR A 55 -1.57 13.09 -4.30
N ARG A 56 -2.65 13.81 -4.60
CA ARG A 56 -3.98 13.21 -4.77
C ARG A 56 -4.00 12.21 -5.92
N ALA A 57 -3.28 12.51 -7.00
CA ALA A 57 -3.13 11.62 -8.15
C ALA A 57 -2.48 10.30 -7.75
N ALA A 58 -1.36 10.33 -6.99
CA ALA A 58 -0.72 9.12 -6.51
C ALA A 58 -1.63 8.33 -5.56
N ALA A 59 -2.37 9.00 -4.68
CA ALA A 59 -3.31 8.31 -3.78
C ALA A 59 -4.41 7.56 -4.56
N ALA A 60 -4.98 8.22 -5.58
CA ALA A 60 -5.98 7.61 -6.45
C ALA A 60 -5.42 6.44 -7.25
N GLU A 61 -4.23 6.61 -7.85
CA GLU A 61 -3.55 5.56 -8.61
C GLU A 61 -3.22 4.34 -7.73
N MET A 62 -2.72 4.55 -6.52
CA MET A 62 -2.43 3.48 -5.57
C MET A 62 -3.69 2.70 -5.18
N LYS A 63 -4.79 3.42 -4.92
CA LYS A 63 -6.10 2.80 -4.63
C LYS A 63 -6.58 1.96 -5.80
N GLU A 64 -6.49 2.48 -7.02
CA GLU A 64 -6.92 1.76 -8.22
C GLU A 64 -6.07 0.49 -8.44
N ARG A 65 -4.75 0.59 -8.33
CA ARG A 65 -3.84 -0.56 -8.43
C ARG A 65 -4.15 -1.63 -7.38
N PHE A 66 -4.40 -1.21 -6.13
CA PHE A 66 -4.81 -2.11 -5.06
C PHE A 66 -6.13 -2.83 -5.38
N LEU A 67 -7.16 -2.09 -5.81
CA LEU A 67 -8.47 -2.66 -6.15
C LEU A 67 -8.37 -3.66 -7.30
N ARG A 68 -7.61 -3.33 -8.36
CA ARG A 68 -7.34 -4.24 -9.47
C ARG A 68 -6.63 -5.51 -8.99
N GLN A 69 -5.63 -5.39 -8.12
CA GLN A 69 -4.92 -6.54 -7.57
C GLN A 69 -5.82 -7.44 -6.71
N ARG A 70 -6.78 -6.86 -5.98
CA ARG A 70 -7.75 -7.57 -5.14
C ARG A 70 -8.95 -8.14 -5.90
N GLY A 71 -9.14 -7.76 -7.17
CA GLY A 71 -10.37 -8.05 -7.91
C GLY A 71 -11.63 -7.39 -7.30
N GLY A 72 -11.45 -6.33 -6.49
CA GLY A 72 -12.53 -5.67 -5.75
C GLY A 72 -12.98 -4.35 -6.39
N LYS A 73 -14.22 -3.93 -6.14
CA LYS A 73 -14.76 -2.63 -6.59
C LYS A 73 -14.61 -1.52 -5.55
N SER A 74 -14.45 -1.89 -4.28
CA SER A 74 -14.33 -0.97 -3.16
C SER A 74 -13.41 -1.54 -2.09
N THR A 75 -12.97 -0.67 -1.19
CA THR A 75 -12.11 -1.02 -0.06
C THR A 75 -12.38 -0.07 1.09
N ALA A 76 -12.24 -0.56 2.33
CA ALA A 76 -12.24 0.28 3.52
C ALA A 76 -10.82 0.76 3.90
N VAL A 77 -9.77 0.37 3.15
CA VAL A 77 -8.43 0.95 3.31
C VAL A 77 -8.47 2.43 2.96
N THR A 78 -7.91 3.26 3.84
CA THR A 78 -7.78 4.69 3.59
C THR A 78 -6.57 4.95 2.70
N PHE A 79 -6.82 5.46 1.49
CA PHE A 79 -5.79 5.99 0.60
C PHE A 79 -5.93 7.50 0.52
N GLY A 80 -4.89 8.25 0.88
CA GLY A 80 -5.00 9.70 0.95
C GLY A 80 -3.67 10.43 0.88
N THR A 81 -3.76 11.74 0.98
CA THR A 81 -2.60 12.61 1.21
C THR A 81 -2.54 13.00 2.67
N PHE A 82 -1.38 13.48 3.14
CA PHE A 82 -1.28 14.04 4.49
C PHE A 82 -2.39 15.09 4.74
N HIS A 83 -2.56 16.02 3.80
CA HIS A 83 -3.60 17.04 3.91
C HIS A 83 -5.02 16.46 3.93
N GLY A 84 -5.32 15.55 3.00
CA GLY A 84 -6.67 14.99 2.90
C GLY A 84 -7.06 14.06 4.06
N VAL A 85 -6.11 13.56 4.84
CA VAL A 85 -6.38 12.66 5.97
C VAL A 85 -6.39 13.40 7.30
N PHE A 86 -5.52 14.40 7.48
CA PHE A 86 -5.32 15.05 8.78
C PHE A 86 -5.87 16.47 8.87
N PHE A 87 -6.15 17.13 7.75
CA PHE A 87 -6.61 18.53 7.69
C PHE A 87 -7.87 18.71 6.83
N GLY A 88 -8.47 17.61 6.35
CA GLY A 88 -9.65 17.58 5.49
C GLY A 88 -10.93 17.32 6.24
#